data_AF-A0A7S0GJ66-F1
#
_entry.id   AF-A0A7S0GJ66-F1
#
_cell.length_a   1.000
_cell.length_b   1.000
_cell.length_c   1.000
_cell.angle_alpha   90.00
_cell.angle_beta   90.00
_cell.angle_gamma   90.00
#
_symmetry.space_group_name_H-M   'P 1'
#
loop_
_entity.id
_entity.type
_entity.pdbx_description
1 polymer ?
#
loop_
_entity_poly.entity_id
_entity_poly.type
_entity_poly.pdbx_seq_one_letter_code
_entity_poly.pdbx_strand_id
1 'polypeptide(L)'
;ITQLTITSFSFTRLVLHFSTLRFNSQLPSLQFFQVLWLKKQEHDSFEKMKHCVLPHDYITFLMGGEEELVTDAGDASGTGIFDTEKRAFDRRLADCIDGGERYFNSLPRVAVEANEVVGLLSQEWKKDVGIDVNNTTEIIISAGSGDNMCSALGCGC
;
A
#
# COMPACT_ATOMS: atom_id res chain seq x y z
N ILE A 1 7.98 -15.52 39.86
CA ILE A 1 8.69 -14.31 39.37
C ILE A 1 9.26 -14.71 38.01
N THR A 2 8.65 -14.47 36.85
CA THR A 2 7.60 -13.54 36.43
C THR A 2 6.96 -14.14 35.16
N GLN A 3 5.64 -14.34 35.16
CA GLN A 3 4.88 -14.70 33.96
C GLN A 3 4.70 -13.47 33.09
N LEU A 4 4.98 -13.58 31.78
CA LEU A 4 4.63 -12.57 30.79
C LEU A 4 3.11 -12.57 30.59
N THR A 5 2.45 -11.61 31.21
CA THR A 5 1.06 -11.25 30.91
C THR A 5 1.05 -10.41 29.63
N ILE A 6 0.82 -11.05 28.48
CA ILE A 6 0.45 -10.33 27.26
C ILE A 6 -0.96 -9.78 27.49
N THR A 7 -1.03 -8.47 27.67
CA THR A 7 -2.22 -7.67 27.93
C THR A 7 -3.28 -7.89 26.86
N SER A 8 -4.49 -8.28 27.29
CA SER A 8 -5.68 -8.45 26.44
C SER A 8 -6.27 -7.12 25.93
N PHE A 9 -5.45 -6.08 25.74
CA PHE A 9 -5.90 -4.70 25.53
C PHE A 9 -5.85 -4.21 24.06
N SER A 10 -5.33 -5.01 23.11
CA SER A 10 -5.09 -4.54 21.73
C SER A 10 -6.04 -5.13 20.67
N PHE A 11 -6.54 -6.36 20.81
CA PHE A 11 -7.31 -6.99 19.73
C PHE A 11 -8.78 -6.56 19.67
N THR A 12 -9.46 -6.46 20.81
CA THR A 12 -10.90 -6.16 20.86
C THR A 12 -11.22 -4.75 20.36
N ARG A 13 -10.34 -3.77 20.56
CA ARG A 13 -10.54 -2.38 20.12
C ARG A 13 -10.31 -2.21 18.61
N LEU A 14 -9.37 -2.98 18.06
CA LEU A 14 -9.12 -3.08 16.62
C LEU A 14 -10.30 -3.73 15.90
N VAL A 15 -10.78 -4.87 16.41
CA VAL A 15 -12.00 -5.52 15.91
C VAL A 15 -13.22 -4.61 16.05
N LEU A 16 -13.31 -3.81 17.13
CA LEU A 16 -14.40 -2.84 17.27
C LEU A 16 -14.31 -1.68 16.27
N HIS A 17 -13.11 -1.17 15.97
CA HIS A 17 -12.87 -0.17 14.92
C HIS A 17 -13.28 -0.70 13.53
N PHE A 18 -12.98 -1.97 13.24
CA PHE A 18 -13.46 -2.65 12.04
C PHE A 18 -14.94 -3.08 12.12
N SER A 19 -15.55 -3.18 13.30
CA SER A 19 -16.96 -3.55 13.46
C SER A 19 -17.93 -2.39 13.20
N THR A 20 -17.46 -1.14 13.29
CA THR A 20 -18.19 0.04 12.81
C THR A 20 -18.20 0.14 11.28
N LEU A 21 -17.21 -0.48 10.60
CA LEU A 21 -17.27 -0.79 9.17
C LEU A 21 -18.19 -1.99 9.00
N ARG A 22 -19.51 -1.74 9.01
CA ARG A 22 -20.52 -2.78 8.77
C ARG A 22 -20.23 -3.44 7.41
N PHE A 23 -20.17 -4.77 7.42
CA PHE A 23 -19.77 -5.68 6.33
C PHE A 23 -18.26 -5.74 6.07
N ASN A 24 -17.67 -6.94 6.19
CA ASN A 24 -16.98 -7.55 5.05
C ASN A 24 -16.38 -8.94 5.40
N SER A 25 -16.77 -9.95 4.62
CA SER A 25 -16.08 -11.24 4.46
C SER A 25 -14.65 -11.09 3.89
N GLN A 26 -14.22 -9.87 3.58
CA GLN A 26 -12.92 -9.50 3.02
C GLN A 26 -11.82 -9.24 4.06
N LEU A 27 -12.09 -9.38 5.36
CA LEU A 27 -11.06 -9.14 6.39
C LEU A 27 -9.75 -9.90 6.11
N PRO A 28 -9.73 -11.18 5.71
CA PRO A 28 -8.48 -11.86 5.39
C PRO A 28 -7.75 -11.32 4.14
N SER A 29 -8.46 -10.69 3.20
CA SER A 29 -7.88 -10.21 1.95
C SER A 29 -7.26 -8.81 2.06
N LEU A 30 -7.56 -8.04 3.11
CA LEU A 30 -6.91 -6.74 3.32
C LEU A 30 -5.43 -6.94 3.66
N GLN A 31 -4.57 -6.12 3.07
CA GLN A 31 -3.12 -6.12 3.28
C GLN A 31 -2.76 -6.09 4.78
N PHE A 32 -3.47 -5.27 5.58
CA PHE A 32 -3.28 -5.19 7.02
C PHE A 32 -3.31 -6.56 7.74
N PHE A 33 -4.31 -7.39 7.43
CA PHE A 33 -4.45 -8.70 8.07
C PHE A 33 -3.43 -9.71 7.54
N GLN A 34 -3.02 -9.58 6.27
CA GLN A 34 -1.95 -10.39 5.71
C GLN A 34 -0.60 -10.08 6.38
N VAL A 35 -0.32 -8.81 6.67
CA VAL A 35 0.90 -8.41 7.40
C VAL A 35 0.87 -8.90 8.85
N LEU A 36 -0.28 -8.80 9.54
CA LEU A 36 -0.46 -9.40 10.87
C LEU A 36 -0.21 -10.91 10.85
N TRP A 37 -0.72 -11.59 9.83
CA TRP A 37 -0.49 -13.02 9.64
C TRP A 37 0.99 -13.30 9.39
N LEU A 38 1.65 -12.54 8.52
CA LEU A 38 3.07 -12.68 8.19
C LEU A 38 3.92 -12.53 9.45
N LYS A 39 3.67 -11.51 10.27
CA LYS A 39 4.35 -11.33 11.56
C LYS A 39 4.19 -12.54 12.48
N LYS A 40 2.99 -13.15 12.51
CA LYS A 40 2.67 -14.25 13.43
C LYS A 40 3.19 -15.61 12.95
N GLN A 41 3.13 -15.88 11.64
CA GLN A 41 3.40 -17.20 11.05
C GLN A 41 4.76 -17.27 10.37
N GLU A 42 5.23 -16.19 9.75
CA GLU A 42 6.50 -16.10 9.03
C GLU A 42 7.32 -14.90 9.51
N HIS A 43 7.64 -14.92 10.81
CA HIS A 43 8.35 -13.83 11.47
C HIS A 43 9.65 -13.43 10.75
N ASP A 44 10.43 -14.39 10.25
CA ASP A 44 11.68 -14.10 9.54
C ASP A 44 11.46 -13.33 8.23
N SER A 45 10.38 -13.63 7.50
CA SER A 45 9.97 -12.90 6.30
C SER A 45 9.54 -11.47 6.66
N PHE A 46 8.75 -11.34 7.73
CA PHE A 46 8.30 -10.05 8.25
C PHE A 46 9.46 -9.15 8.69
N GLU A 47 10.48 -9.71 9.37
CA GLU A 47 11.66 -8.95 9.80
C GLU A 47 12.55 -8.50 8.63
N LYS A 48 12.50 -9.21 7.50
CA LYS A 48 13.26 -8.86 6.27
C LYS A 48 12.49 -7.93 5.32
N MET A 49 11.20 -7.72 5.57
CA MET A 49 10.35 -6.90 4.72
C MET A 49 10.84 -5.44 4.73
N LYS A 50 11.14 -4.92 3.53
CA LYS A 50 11.55 -3.53 3.34
C LYS A 50 10.40 -2.64 2.88
N HIS A 51 9.56 -3.18 2.00
CA HIS A 51 8.43 -2.48 1.40
C HIS A 51 7.19 -3.36 1.47
N CYS A 52 6.05 -2.74 1.78
CA CYS A 52 4.74 -3.38 1.82
C CYS A 52 3.80 -2.59 0.92
N VAL A 53 3.71 -3.03 -0.34
CA VAL A 53 3.16 -2.24 -1.45
C VAL A 53 2.16 -3.07 -2.25
N LEU A 54 1.27 -2.40 -2.97
CA LEU A 54 0.29 -3.05 -3.84
C LEU A 54 0.95 -3.44 -5.18
N PRO A 55 0.36 -4.40 -5.93
CA PRO A 55 0.96 -4.87 -7.17
C PRO A 55 1.23 -3.76 -8.20
N HIS A 56 0.33 -2.78 -8.33
CA HIS A 56 0.53 -1.69 -9.29
C HIS A 56 1.64 -0.73 -8.84
N ASP A 57 1.75 -0.43 -7.54
CA ASP A 57 2.85 0.38 -6.98
C ASP A 57 4.22 -0.20 -7.33
N TYR A 58 4.34 -1.54 -7.26
CA TYR A 58 5.59 -2.22 -7.57
C TYR A 58 5.93 -2.13 -9.06
N ILE A 59 4.92 -2.22 -9.93
CA ILE A 59 5.13 -2.09 -11.38
C ILE A 59 5.55 -0.67 -11.75
N THR A 60 4.87 0.36 -11.21
CA THR A 60 5.23 1.76 -11.49
C THR A 60 6.61 2.10 -10.96
N PHE A 61 6.97 1.58 -9.78
CA PHE A 61 8.31 1.68 -9.22
C PHE A 61 9.39 1.09 -10.13
N LEU A 62 9.20 -0.14 -10.62
CA LEU A 62 10.13 -0.76 -11.57
C LEU A 62 10.23 0.07 -12.86
N MET A 63 9.09 0.45 -13.44
CA MET A 63 9.02 1.25 -14.67
C MET A 63 9.73 2.60 -14.53
N GLY A 64 9.62 3.21 -13.36
CA GLY A 64 10.25 4.47 -12.99
C GLY A 64 11.74 4.39 -12.68
N GLY A 65 12.36 3.20 -12.77
CA GLY A 65 13.78 3.04 -12.45
C GLY A 65 14.06 2.93 -10.94
N GLU A 66 13.08 2.45 -10.18
CA GLU A 66 13.20 2.16 -8.74
C GLU A 66 13.47 3.40 -7.86
N GLU A 67 12.96 4.57 -8.25
CA GLU A 67 13.20 5.84 -7.54
C GLU A 67 12.28 6.06 -6.33
N GLU A 68 10.96 5.88 -6.49
CA GLU A 68 9.98 6.14 -5.44
C GLU A 68 8.80 5.16 -5.53
N LEU A 69 8.36 4.63 -4.38
CA LEU A 69 7.14 3.84 -4.26
C LEU A 69 5.96 4.77 -3.95
N VAL A 70 4.99 4.81 -4.87
CA VAL A 70 3.81 5.66 -4.77
C VAL A 70 2.57 4.85 -5.07
N THR A 71 1.53 5.04 -4.24
CA THR A 71 0.19 4.47 -4.42
C THR A 71 -0.84 5.57 -4.56
N ASP A 72 -2.00 5.26 -5.14
CA ASP A 72 -3.12 6.20 -5.20
C ASP A 72 -4.06 6.02 -4.00
N ALA A 73 -4.84 7.06 -3.70
CA ALA A 73 -5.79 7.00 -2.59
C ALA A 73 -6.92 5.97 -2.80
N GLY A 74 -7.25 5.64 -4.04
CA GLY A 74 -8.24 4.64 -4.40
C GLY A 74 -7.80 3.25 -3.98
N ASP A 75 -6.64 2.77 -4.44
CA ASP A 75 -6.18 1.44 -4.09
C ASP A 75 -5.67 1.36 -2.63
N ALA A 76 -5.07 2.45 -2.12
CA ALA A 76 -4.70 2.55 -0.70
C ALA A 76 -5.91 2.33 0.23
N SER A 77 -7.12 2.73 -0.16
CA SER A 77 -8.33 2.51 0.63
C SER A 77 -8.65 1.03 0.87
N GLY A 78 -8.17 0.14 -0.01
CA GLY A 78 -8.30 -1.32 0.11
C GLY A 78 -7.27 -1.98 1.04
N THR A 79 -6.29 -1.24 1.56
CA THR A 79 -5.23 -1.82 2.41
C THR A 79 -5.68 -2.17 3.83
N GLY A 80 -6.77 -1.56 4.30
CA GLY A 80 -7.26 -1.70 5.67
C GLY A 80 -6.53 -0.84 6.70
N ILE A 81 -5.60 0.03 6.28
CA ILE A 81 -4.89 0.98 7.15
C ILE A 81 -4.97 2.43 6.67
N PHE A 82 -5.73 2.72 5.61
CA PHE A 82 -5.85 4.05 5.05
C PHE A 82 -7.01 4.82 5.68
N ASP A 83 -6.73 6.04 6.17
CA ASP A 83 -7.74 6.98 6.65
C ASP A 83 -8.25 7.82 5.48
N THR A 84 -9.48 7.56 5.05
CA THR A 84 -10.11 8.24 3.92
C THR A 84 -10.41 9.72 4.18
N GLU A 85 -10.61 10.13 5.43
CA GLU A 85 -10.85 11.53 5.78
C GLU A 85 -9.57 12.35 5.67
N LYS A 86 -8.45 11.80 6.17
CA LYS A 86 -7.13 12.45 6.09
C LYS A 86 -6.39 12.19 4.78
N ARG A 87 -6.86 11.24 3.97
CA ARG A 87 -6.21 10.76 2.75
C ARG A 87 -4.76 10.32 2.97
N ALA A 88 -4.52 9.59 4.06
CA ALA A 88 -3.18 9.12 4.44
C ALA A 88 -3.27 7.80 5.22
N PHE A 89 -2.15 7.07 5.31
CA PHE A 89 -2.06 5.90 6.16
C PHE A 89 -2.24 6.26 7.64
N ASP A 90 -3.09 5.51 8.35
CA ASP A 90 -3.32 5.67 9.78
C ASP A 90 -2.17 5.03 10.58
N ARG A 91 -1.31 5.90 11.10
CA ARG A 91 -0.19 5.50 11.96
C ARG A 91 -0.62 4.66 13.15
N ARG A 92 -1.79 4.91 13.75
CA ARG A 92 -2.25 4.15 14.92
C ARG A 92 -2.54 2.69 14.58
N LEU A 93 -3.04 2.43 13.37
CA LEU A 93 -3.25 1.07 12.88
C LEU A 93 -1.91 0.42 12.53
N ALA A 94 -0.99 1.16 11.91
CA ALA A 94 0.36 0.65 11.66
C ALA A 94 1.10 0.28 12.95
N ASP A 95 0.99 1.08 14.01
CA ASP A 95 1.58 0.80 15.33
C ASP A 95 1.04 -0.50 15.95
N CYS A 96 -0.17 -0.94 15.57
CA CYS A 96 -0.70 -2.24 16.01
C CYS A 96 0.04 -3.43 15.39
N ILE A 97 0.76 -3.23 14.27
CA ILE A 97 1.55 -4.27 13.63
C ILE A 97 2.83 -4.54 14.41
N ASP A 98 3.69 -3.56 14.65
CA ASP A 98 5.01 -3.76 15.26
C ASP A 98 5.34 -2.84 16.44
N GLY A 99 4.45 -1.93 16.81
CA GLY A 99 4.65 -0.98 17.91
C GLY A 99 5.71 0.08 17.62
N GLY A 100 6.18 0.20 16.38
CA GLY A 100 7.25 1.12 15.99
C GLY A 100 7.03 1.70 14.60
N GLU A 101 8.09 2.25 14.03
CA GLU A 101 8.00 2.94 12.73
C GLU A 101 8.27 2.03 11.53
N ARG A 102 8.76 0.80 11.72
CA ARG A 102 9.27 -0.02 10.63
C ARG A 102 8.17 -0.37 9.63
N TYR A 103 7.04 -0.89 10.07
CA TYR A 103 5.93 -1.18 9.17
C TYR A 103 5.42 0.08 8.48
N PHE A 104 5.19 1.16 9.23
CA PHE A 104 4.71 2.42 8.64
C PHE A 104 5.67 2.96 7.57
N ASN A 105 6.99 2.90 7.83
CA ASN A 105 8.03 3.36 6.90
C ASN A 105 8.22 2.41 5.70
N SER A 106 7.65 1.21 5.74
CA SER A 106 7.65 0.28 4.60
C SER A 106 6.52 0.55 3.60
N LEU A 107 5.55 1.39 3.96
CA LEU A 107 4.41 1.73 3.10
C LEU A 107 4.85 2.73 2.01
N PRO A 108 4.21 2.69 0.82
CA PRO A 108 4.46 3.68 -0.22
C PRO A 108 4.03 5.08 0.23
N ARG A 109 4.47 6.12 -0.47
CA ARG A 109 3.84 7.45 -0.37
C ARG A 109 2.46 7.40 -1.02
N VAL A 110 1.49 8.12 -0.49
CA VAL A 110 0.19 8.30 -1.16
C VAL A 110 0.27 9.52 -2.07
N ALA A 111 -0.14 9.38 -3.33
CA ALA A 111 -0.30 10.49 -4.26
C ALA A 111 -1.30 11.52 -3.69
N VAL A 112 -0.91 12.79 -3.69
CA VAL A 112 -1.70 13.88 -3.11
C VAL A 112 -2.88 14.19 -4.02
N GLU A 113 -2.58 14.38 -5.31
CA GLU A 113 -3.54 14.73 -6.35
C GLU A 113 -3.81 13.56 -7.29
N ALA A 114 -5.03 13.50 -7.84
CA ALA A 114 -5.44 12.41 -8.74
C ALA A 114 -4.64 12.38 -10.07
N ASN A 115 -4.09 13.51 -10.49
CA ASN A 115 -3.30 13.67 -11.71
C ASN A 115 -1.80 13.84 -11.42
N GLU A 116 -1.34 13.49 -10.22
CA GLU A 116 0.07 13.55 -9.87
C GLU A 116 0.90 12.63 -10.79
N VAL A 117 2.02 13.17 -11.29
CA VAL A 117 3.05 12.39 -11.99
C VAL A 117 3.94 11.76 -10.93
N VAL A 118 3.97 10.42 -10.89
CA VAL A 118 4.70 9.66 -9.86
C VAL A 118 6.06 9.15 -10.33
N GLY A 119 6.42 9.43 -11.58
CA GLY A 119 7.71 9.05 -12.13
C GLY A 119 7.79 9.30 -13.62
N LEU A 120 8.98 9.06 -14.18
CA LEU A 120 9.23 9.04 -15.62
C LEU A 120 9.64 7.63 -16.02
N LEU A 121 9.13 7.16 -17.17
CA LEU A 121 9.51 5.86 -17.71
C LEU A 121 11.03 5.84 -17.96
N SER A 122 11.70 4.92 -17.27
CA SER A 122 13.14 4.74 -17.38
C SER A 122 13.56 4.34 -18.80
N GLN A 123 14.82 4.60 -19.14
CA GLN A 123 15.38 4.24 -20.45
C GLN A 123 15.42 2.73 -20.68
N GLU A 124 15.64 1.96 -19.62
CA GLU A 124 15.58 0.49 -19.65
C GLU A 124 14.17 0.03 -20.03
N TRP A 125 13.14 0.56 -19.35
CA TRP A 125 11.76 0.19 -19.66
C TRP A 125 11.28 0.69 -21.02
N LYS A 126 11.73 1.86 -21.49
CA LYS A 126 11.45 2.31 -22.87
C LYS A 126 11.87 1.25 -23.88
N LYS A 127 13.09 0.72 -23.74
CA LYS A 127 13.60 -0.36 -24.60
C LYS A 127 12.73 -1.62 -24.49
N ASP A 128 12.41 -2.03 -23.26
CA ASP A 128 11.67 -3.28 -23.01
C ASP A 128 10.24 -3.26 -23.55
N VAL A 129 9.58 -2.10 -23.51
CA VAL A 129 8.22 -1.92 -24.07
C VAL A 129 8.22 -1.51 -25.55
N GLY A 130 9.38 -1.51 -26.21
CA GLY A 130 9.50 -1.25 -27.65
C GLY A 130 9.38 0.22 -28.05
N ILE A 131 9.61 1.13 -27.12
CA ILE A 131 9.70 2.58 -27.37
C ILE A 131 11.13 2.88 -27.83
N ASP A 132 11.25 3.62 -28.93
CA ASP A 132 12.56 4.04 -29.46
C ASP A 132 13.37 4.73 -28.35
N VAL A 133 14.55 4.18 -28.03
CA VAL A 133 15.45 4.73 -27.02
C VAL A 133 16.01 6.10 -27.42
N ASN A 134 15.96 6.45 -28.71
CA ASN A 134 16.29 7.79 -29.19
C ASN A 134 15.12 8.77 -29.00
N ASN A 135 13.96 8.31 -28.53
CA ASN A 135 12.85 9.17 -28.16
C ASN A 135 13.21 9.98 -26.92
N THR A 136 13.49 11.26 -27.15
CA THR A 136 13.80 12.26 -26.13
C THR A 136 12.57 12.73 -25.36
N THR A 137 11.37 12.34 -25.78
CA THR A 137 10.13 12.69 -25.09
C THR A 137 10.09 11.98 -23.74
N GLU A 138 9.83 12.76 -22.69
CA GLU A 138 9.56 12.24 -21.36
C GLU A 138 8.20 11.54 -21.36
N ILE A 139 8.17 10.32 -20.86
CA ILE A 139 6.94 9.54 -20.73
C ILE A 139 6.63 9.49 -19.25
N ILE A 140 5.59 10.21 -18.87
CA ILE A 140 5.15 10.28 -17.48
C ILE A 140 4.49 8.98 -17.04
N ILE A 141 4.66 8.64 -15.76
CA ILE A 141 3.96 7.56 -15.09
C ILE A 141 2.92 8.20 -14.15
N SER A 142 1.67 7.79 -14.28
CA SER A 142 0.60 8.12 -13.31
C SER A 142 0.63 7.12 -12.15
N ALA A 143 0.15 7.53 -10.98
CA ALA A 143 -0.06 6.63 -9.84
C ALA A 143 -0.90 5.40 -10.20
N GLY A 144 -1.81 5.54 -11.18
CA GLY A 144 -2.82 4.54 -11.50
C GLY A 144 -3.95 4.56 -10.49
N SER A 145 -4.76 3.49 -10.49
CA SER A 145 -5.73 3.22 -9.43
C SER A 145 -6.11 1.74 -9.43
N GLY A 146 -6.81 1.32 -8.37
CA GLY A 146 -7.39 -0.02 -8.28
C GLY A 146 -8.38 -0.31 -9.42
N ASP A 147 -8.53 -1.58 -9.77
CA ASP A 147 -9.36 -2.05 -10.89
C ASP A 147 -10.82 -1.57 -10.82
N ASN A 148 -11.41 -1.54 -9.63
CA ASN A 148 -12.77 -1.04 -9.39
C ASN A 148 -12.90 0.44 -9.73
N MET A 149 -11.94 1.26 -9.29
CA MET A 149 -11.93 2.71 -9.52
C MET A 149 -11.65 3.02 -10.99
N CYS A 150 -10.69 2.33 -11.60
CA CYS A 150 -10.42 2.44 -13.04
C CYS A 150 -11.61 1.98 -13.89
N SER A 151 -12.34 0.94 -13.47
CA SER A 151 -13.55 0.48 -14.15
C SER A 151 -14.67 1.51 -14.07
N ALA A 152 -14.84 2.13 -12.91
CA ALA A 152 -15.81 3.22 -12.73
C ALA A 152 -15.49 4.41 -13.65
N LEU A 153 -14.23 4.86 -13.65
CA LEU A 153 -13.76 5.93 -14.54
C LEU A 153 -13.96 5.57 -16.02
N GLY A 154 -13.61 4.34 -16.41
CA GLY A 154 -13.79 3.85 -17.79
C GLY A 154 -15.24 3.76 -18.24
N CYS A 155 -16.18 3.58 -17.31
CA CYS A 155 -17.62 3.60 -17.58
C CYS A 155 -18.24 5.01 -17.54
N GLY A 156 -17.49 6.03 -17.13
CA GLY A 156 -18.01 7.40 -16.94
C GLY A 156 -18.87 7.58 -15.68
N CYS A 157 -18.64 6.75 -14.66
CA CYS A 157 -19.30 6.83 -13.34
C CYS A 157 -18.79 8.01 -12.50
#